data_AF-A0A3A8KJ42-F1
#
_entry.id   AF-A0A3A8KJ42-F1
#
_cell.length_a   1.000
_cell.length_b   1.000
_cell.length_c   1.000
_cell.angle_alpha   90.00
_cell.angle_beta   90.00
_cell.angle_gamma   90.00
#
_symmetry.space_group_name_H-M   'P 1'
#
loop_
_entity.id
_entity.type
_entity.pdbx_description
1 polymer ?
#
loop_
_entity_poly.entity_id
_entity_poly.type
_entity_poly.pdbx_seq_one_letter_code
_entity_poly.pdbx_strand_id
1 'polypeptide(L)'
;MIQTLVGHADLLPEALERVSRRAVAEGWTEDTAIWKDTRELVARRARLTGLALRRLDALAVAPPELSLEETLTRLDALVREPVRRKLAPGEVVVFETNTRRHSDRSSTKKSDIEVPLRYLLGVALGILLTLPLLFVAPPALERVAAFLVLGVGMACWWVPLLRSGRLLLTSERLLWLPHLGEPQSVRLASIPDDGVQLDRSRLDVRVEGDRRLHARLVPEAWRVMLLLELHRQPPLLGAARAGVQVENAVVFAAKLGKREGCAVLRPGGVSFIPDGQERQALLALTGKAPSLPRFDLERVLDTLRWLPASEFDACVARVVAATGGLFRSAEEARHVPGPPAWMWLRIQMGSQMLLGRVALAQAAAAKAVLKTWPQAAE
;
A
#
# COMPACT_ATOMS: atom_id res chain seq x y z
N MET A 1 22.75 -12.59 -26.58
CA MET A 1 22.65 -13.96 -26.01
C MET A 1 21.20 -14.43 -25.86
N ILE A 2 20.29 -13.69 -25.23
CA ILE A 2 18.86 -14.09 -25.20
C ILE A 2 18.23 -14.01 -26.60
N GLN A 3 18.48 -12.93 -27.35
CA GLN A 3 18.01 -12.79 -28.73
C GLN A 3 18.52 -13.89 -29.69
N THR A 4 19.74 -14.39 -29.48
CA THR A 4 20.29 -15.50 -30.27
C THR A 4 19.68 -16.85 -29.89
N LEU A 5 19.31 -17.04 -28.63
CA LEU A 5 18.60 -18.24 -28.17
C LEU A 5 17.15 -18.25 -28.68
N VAL A 6 16.45 -17.11 -28.61
CA VAL A 6 15.09 -16.94 -29.14
C VAL A 6 15.08 -17.09 -30.66
N GLY A 7 16.07 -16.56 -31.37
CA GLY A 7 16.14 -16.64 -32.84
C GLY A 7 16.36 -18.04 -33.41
N HIS A 8 16.84 -19.01 -32.62
CA HIS A 8 17.00 -20.42 -33.03
C HIS A 8 15.99 -21.34 -32.35
N ALA A 9 15.04 -20.78 -31.61
CA ALA A 9 14.17 -21.55 -30.74
C ALA A 9 13.14 -22.41 -31.47
N ASP A 10 12.74 -22.02 -32.68
CA ASP A 10 11.82 -22.80 -33.51
C ASP A 10 12.51 -24.00 -34.16
N LEU A 11 13.83 -23.88 -34.40
CA LEU A 11 14.64 -24.93 -35.05
C LEU A 11 15.04 -26.05 -34.07
N LEU A 12 15.12 -25.75 -32.78
CA LEU A 12 15.57 -26.69 -31.75
C LEU A 12 14.55 -27.83 -31.46
N PRO A 13 13.24 -27.57 -31.24
CA PRO A 13 12.24 -28.63 -31.12
C PRO A 13 12.21 -29.52 -32.36
N GLU A 14 12.25 -28.91 -33.55
CA GLU A 14 12.21 -29.66 -34.80
C GLU A 14 13.46 -30.54 -34.98
N ALA A 15 14.65 -30.02 -34.66
CA ALA A 15 15.88 -30.81 -34.68
C ALA A 15 15.85 -31.96 -33.67
N LEU A 16 15.36 -31.73 -32.45
CA LEU A 16 15.22 -32.76 -31.43
C LEU A 16 14.21 -33.85 -31.82
N GLU A 17 13.09 -33.46 -32.44
CA GLU A 17 12.10 -34.41 -32.96
C GLU A 17 12.64 -35.23 -34.13
N ARG A 18 13.42 -34.63 -35.03
CA ARG A 18 14.06 -35.34 -36.14
C ARG A 18 15.07 -36.36 -35.61
N VAL A 19 15.89 -35.99 -34.62
CA VAL A 19 16.85 -36.92 -33.99
C VAL A 19 16.13 -38.03 -33.22
N SER A 20 15.05 -37.71 -32.51
CA SER A 20 14.22 -38.70 -31.82
C SER A 20 13.59 -39.71 -32.78
N ARG A 21 12.98 -39.24 -33.87
CA ARG A 21 12.42 -40.11 -34.92
C ARG A 21 13.48 -41.01 -35.55
N ARG A 22 14.68 -40.47 -35.78
CA ARG A 22 15.80 -41.22 -36.34
C ARG A 22 16.34 -42.27 -35.37
N ALA A 23 16.46 -41.92 -34.08
CA ALA A 23 16.88 -42.85 -33.03
C ALA A 23 15.93 -44.05 -32.91
N VAL A 24 14.62 -43.82 -33.02
CA VAL A 24 13.59 -44.88 -33.02
C VAL A 24 13.67 -45.73 -34.30
N ALA A 25 13.79 -45.09 -35.47
CA ALA A 25 13.83 -45.79 -36.75
C ALA A 25 15.09 -46.63 -36.95
N GLU A 26 16.23 -46.17 -36.44
CA GLU A 26 17.53 -46.84 -36.56
C GLU A 26 17.88 -47.71 -35.33
N GLY A 27 16.98 -47.82 -34.34
CA GLY A 27 17.16 -48.67 -33.16
C GLY A 27 18.37 -48.30 -32.30
N TRP A 28 18.65 -47.00 -32.15
CA TRP A 28 19.82 -46.53 -31.41
C TRP A 28 19.78 -47.02 -29.95
N THR A 29 20.88 -47.62 -29.50
CA THR A 29 21.05 -48.01 -28.10
C THR A 29 21.23 -46.78 -27.22
N GLU A 30 20.90 -46.90 -25.93
CA GLU A 30 20.94 -45.78 -24.98
C GLU A 30 22.32 -45.12 -24.86
N ASP A 31 23.39 -45.87 -25.16
CA ASP A 31 24.78 -45.40 -25.09
C ASP A 31 25.27 -44.66 -26.34
N THR A 32 24.43 -44.50 -27.36
CA THR A 32 24.81 -43.77 -28.57
C THR A 32 25.06 -42.30 -28.22
N ALA A 33 26.26 -41.78 -28.49
CA ALA A 33 26.68 -40.44 -28.07
C ALA A 33 25.69 -39.33 -28.48
N ILE A 34 25.20 -39.37 -29.71
CA ILE A 34 24.21 -38.39 -30.23
C ILE A 34 22.90 -38.45 -29.45
N TRP A 35 22.46 -39.65 -29.06
CA TRP A 35 21.24 -39.85 -28.30
C TRP A 35 21.39 -39.37 -26.85
N LYS A 36 22.54 -39.62 -26.24
CA LYS A 36 22.90 -39.13 -24.91
C LYS A 36 22.93 -37.61 -24.87
N ASP A 37 23.56 -36.96 -25.85
CA ASP A 37 23.62 -35.50 -25.97
C ASP A 37 22.23 -34.90 -26.18
N THR A 38 21.38 -35.54 -26.98
CA THR A 38 19.99 -35.12 -27.22
C THR A 38 19.17 -35.17 -25.94
N ARG A 39 19.25 -36.27 -25.18
CA ARG A 39 18.57 -36.42 -23.88
C ARG A 39 19.06 -35.37 -22.87
N GLU A 40 20.37 -35.15 -22.81
CA GLU A 40 20.95 -34.14 -21.94
C GLU A 40 20.47 -32.74 -22.30
N LEU A 41 20.39 -32.41 -23.59
CA LEU A 41 19.90 -31.12 -24.05
C LEU A 41 18.41 -30.92 -23.72
N VAL A 42 17.57 -31.95 -23.86
CA VAL A 42 16.17 -31.92 -23.42
C VAL A 42 16.08 -31.69 -21.90
N ALA A 43 16.86 -32.41 -21.11
CA ALA A 43 16.89 -32.25 -19.65
C ALA A 43 17.36 -30.85 -19.23
N ARG A 44 18.40 -30.32 -19.88
CA ARG A 44 18.89 -28.95 -19.66
C ARG A 44 17.83 -27.91 -20.03
N ARG A 45 17.13 -28.07 -21.17
CA ARG A 45 16.02 -27.18 -21.57
C ARG A 45 14.91 -27.22 -20.53
N ALA A 46 14.46 -28.40 -20.10
CA ALA A 46 13.42 -28.53 -19.08
C ALA A 46 13.84 -27.87 -17.75
N ARG A 47 15.09 -28.05 -17.32
CA ARG A 47 15.64 -27.38 -16.13
C ARG A 47 15.67 -25.86 -16.29
N LEU A 48 16.11 -25.36 -17.44
CA LEU A 48 16.13 -23.92 -17.73
C LEU A 48 14.72 -23.34 -17.77
N THR A 49 13.76 -24.02 -18.39
CA THR A 49 12.34 -23.63 -18.37
C THR A 49 11.82 -23.54 -16.95
N GLY A 50 12.08 -24.56 -16.12
CA GLY A 50 11.69 -24.55 -14.71
C GLY A 50 12.33 -23.40 -13.92
N LEU A 51 13.60 -23.09 -14.16
CA LEU A 51 14.29 -21.97 -13.51
C LEU A 51 13.77 -20.61 -14.00
N ALA A 52 13.54 -20.47 -15.31
CA ALA A 52 13.03 -19.25 -15.92
C ALA A 52 11.61 -18.94 -15.42
N LEU A 53 10.73 -19.96 -15.39
CA LEU A 53 9.37 -19.81 -14.85
C LEU A 53 9.39 -19.45 -13.37
N ARG A 54 10.21 -20.13 -12.53
CA ARG A 54 10.37 -19.76 -11.12
C ARG A 54 10.87 -18.33 -10.94
N ARG A 55 11.79 -17.88 -11.80
CA ARG A 55 12.32 -16.53 -11.73
C ARG A 55 11.29 -15.49 -12.20
N LEU A 56 10.52 -15.80 -13.23
CA LEU A 56 9.45 -14.94 -13.73
C LEU A 56 8.34 -14.82 -12.68
N ASP A 57 7.90 -15.93 -12.10
CA ASP A 57 6.91 -15.96 -11.03
C ASP A 57 7.37 -15.18 -9.79
N ALA A 58 8.67 -15.14 -9.49
CA ALA A 58 9.18 -14.29 -8.41
C ALA A 58 9.08 -12.78 -8.70
N LEU A 59 8.99 -12.36 -9.96
CA LEU A 59 9.08 -10.96 -10.39
C LEU A 59 7.76 -10.39 -10.93
N ALA A 60 6.91 -11.24 -11.53
CA ALA A 60 5.66 -10.85 -12.17
C ALA A 60 4.64 -11.99 -12.11
N VAL A 61 3.37 -11.69 -12.37
CA VAL A 61 2.33 -12.71 -12.51
C VAL A 61 2.54 -13.43 -13.84
N ALA A 62 2.96 -14.69 -13.79
CA ALA A 62 3.21 -15.51 -14.98
C ALA A 62 1.93 -16.27 -15.40
N PRO A 63 1.51 -16.18 -16.67
CA PRO A 63 0.54 -17.12 -17.24
C PRO A 63 1.01 -18.57 -17.09
N PRO A 64 0.09 -19.53 -16.91
CA PRO A 64 0.43 -20.93 -16.64
C PRO A 64 1.12 -21.65 -17.81
N GLU A 65 1.03 -21.13 -19.04
CA GLU A 65 1.51 -21.79 -20.25
C GLU A 65 2.39 -20.85 -21.10
N LEU A 66 3.59 -20.51 -20.59
CA LEU A 66 4.58 -19.77 -21.38
C LEU A 66 5.66 -20.69 -21.92
N SER A 67 6.03 -20.48 -23.18
CA SER A 67 7.24 -21.10 -23.74
C SER A 67 8.50 -20.58 -23.04
N LEU A 68 9.62 -21.31 -23.16
CA LEU A 68 10.89 -20.89 -22.57
C LEU A 68 11.32 -19.53 -23.12
N GLU A 69 11.12 -19.33 -24.41
CA GLU A 69 11.50 -18.16 -25.19
C GLU A 69 10.71 -16.93 -24.77
N GLU A 70 9.40 -17.07 -24.65
CA GLU A 70 8.53 -16.02 -24.13
C GLU A 70 8.89 -15.68 -22.69
N THR A 71 9.16 -16.69 -21.88
CA THR A 71 9.58 -16.51 -20.48
C THR A 71 10.89 -15.73 -20.40
N LEU A 72 11.90 -16.11 -21.19
CA LEU A 72 13.20 -15.42 -21.24
C LEU A 72 13.08 -14.01 -21.81
N THR A 73 12.23 -13.79 -22.82
CA THR A 73 12.00 -12.47 -23.41
C THR A 73 11.31 -11.53 -22.42
N ARG A 74 10.30 -12.03 -21.69
CA ARG A 74 9.64 -11.27 -20.61
C ARG A 74 10.59 -10.98 -19.47
N LEU A 75 11.42 -11.94 -19.06
CA LEU A 75 12.46 -11.73 -18.05
C LEU A 75 13.47 -10.66 -18.51
N ASP A 76 13.93 -10.70 -19.75
CA ASP A 76 14.85 -9.70 -20.32
C ASP A 76 14.20 -8.30 -20.31
N ALA A 77 12.93 -8.20 -20.70
CA ALA A 77 12.18 -6.94 -20.65
C ALA A 77 12.07 -6.39 -19.21
N LEU A 78 11.74 -7.24 -18.23
CA LEU A 78 11.63 -6.84 -16.82
C LEU A 78 12.98 -6.38 -16.24
N VAL A 79 14.08 -7.05 -16.61
CA VAL A 79 15.43 -6.70 -16.15
C VAL A 79 15.93 -5.41 -16.81
N ARG A 80 15.61 -5.19 -18.09
CA ARG A 80 16.03 -4.00 -18.85
C ARG A 80 15.28 -2.74 -18.50
N GLU A 81 14.11 -2.84 -17.88
CA GLU A 81 13.36 -1.68 -17.40
C GLU A 81 13.65 -1.49 -15.90
N PRO A 82 14.77 -0.82 -15.53
CA PRO A 82 15.14 -0.62 -14.13
C PRO A 82 14.08 0.23 -13.43
N VAL A 83 13.82 -0.12 -12.16
CA VAL A 83 12.89 0.64 -11.33
C VAL A 83 13.45 2.05 -11.12
N ARG A 84 12.82 3.02 -11.79
CA ARG A 84 13.19 4.43 -11.69
C ARG A 84 12.84 4.94 -10.30
N ARG A 85 13.86 5.22 -9.49
CA ARG A 85 13.71 5.81 -8.14
C ARG A 85 13.24 7.26 -8.19
N LYS A 86 13.61 8.00 -9.25
CA LYS A 86 13.21 9.39 -9.43
C LYS A 86 11.78 9.45 -9.93
N LEU A 87 11.04 10.46 -9.46
CA LEU A 87 9.71 10.78 -9.93
C LEU A 87 9.78 11.20 -11.40
N ALA A 88 8.81 10.76 -12.19
CA ALA A 88 8.60 11.27 -13.54
C ALA A 88 8.11 12.73 -13.48
N PRO A 89 8.34 13.53 -14.53
CA PRO A 89 7.74 14.87 -14.63
C PRO A 89 6.22 14.79 -14.47
N GLY A 90 5.65 15.56 -13.53
CA GLY A 90 4.21 15.55 -13.22
C GLY A 90 3.75 14.42 -12.29
N GLU A 91 4.64 13.52 -11.86
CA GLU A 91 4.32 12.50 -10.86
C GLU A 91 4.36 13.12 -9.45
N VAL A 92 3.25 13.02 -8.72
CA VAL A 92 3.10 13.59 -7.39
C VAL A 92 3.11 12.47 -6.34
N VAL A 93 3.84 12.67 -5.24
CA VAL A 93 3.79 11.77 -4.09
C VAL A 93 2.51 12.03 -3.31
N VAL A 94 1.63 11.03 -3.32
CA VAL A 94 0.35 11.06 -2.59
C VAL A 94 0.58 10.68 -1.14
N PHE A 95 1.39 9.65 -0.91
CA PHE A 95 1.65 9.14 0.42
C PHE A 95 3.04 8.51 0.53
N GLU A 96 3.58 8.57 1.74
CA GLU A 96 4.88 8.02 2.08
C GLU A 96 4.83 7.41 3.48
N THR A 97 5.30 6.17 3.61
CA THR A 97 5.50 5.55 4.93
C THR A 97 6.75 6.15 5.58
N ASN A 98 6.51 7.04 6.55
CA ASN A 98 7.42 7.55 7.57
C ASN A 98 8.91 7.69 7.18
N THR A 99 9.26 8.83 6.58
CA THR A 99 10.34 9.63 7.18
C THR A 99 9.75 10.23 8.47
N ARG A 100 10.51 10.19 9.58
CA ARG A 100 10.23 10.62 10.98
C ARG A 100 9.46 11.95 11.22
N ARG A 101 8.89 12.60 10.20
CA ARG A 101 8.29 13.93 10.19
C ARG A 101 6.77 13.97 10.23
N HIS A 102 6.08 12.84 10.39
CA HIS A 102 4.63 12.79 10.54
C HIS A 102 4.16 12.20 11.88
N SER A 103 4.89 12.47 12.96
CA SER A 103 4.28 12.49 14.29
C SER A 103 3.22 13.61 14.35
N ASP A 104 2.04 13.29 14.87
CA ASP A 104 0.94 14.20 15.24
C ASP A 104 0.05 14.79 14.13
N ARG A 105 -0.56 13.94 13.29
CA ARG A 105 -1.70 14.34 12.46
C ARG A 105 -2.93 13.43 12.67
N SER A 106 -3.83 13.96 13.51
CA SER A 106 -5.29 13.81 13.60
C SER A 106 -6.02 12.57 14.17
N SER A 107 -5.39 11.46 14.55
CA SER A 107 -6.17 10.37 15.18
C SER A 107 -6.16 10.45 16.71
N THR A 108 -7.23 10.96 17.33
CA THR A 108 -7.53 10.76 18.76
C THR A 108 -8.02 9.35 19.08
N LYS A 109 -8.25 8.50 18.06
CA LYS A 109 -8.28 7.05 18.28
C LYS A 109 -6.84 6.64 18.51
N LYS A 110 -6.53 6.08 19.69
CA LYS A 110 -5.25 5.44 20.02
C LYS A 110 -4.81 4.70 18.76
N SER A 111 -3.85 5.26 18.04
CA SER A 111 -3.23 4.56 16.93
C SER A 111 -2.54 3.41 17.65
N ASP A 112 -3.13 2.24 17.61
CA ASP A 112 -2.46 1.01 17.92
C ASP A 112 -1.23 1.03 17.02
N ILE A 113 -0.10 1.42 17.59
CA ILE A 113 1.18 1.07 17.04
C ILE A 113 1.17 -0.44 17.20
N GLU A 114 0.60 -1.12 16.21
CA GLU A 114 0.53 -2.56 16.11
C GLU A 114 1.96 -3.01 15.81
N VAL A 115 2.90 -2.83 16.75
CA VAL A 115 4.09 -3.65 16.76
C VAL A 115 3.55 -5.05 16.95
N PRO A 116 3.66 -5.95 15.94
CA PRO A 116 2.99 -7.23 16.04
C PRO A 116 3.45 -7.91 17.33
N LEU A 117 2.52 -8.35 18.17
CA LEU A 117 2.81 -8.90 19.50
C LEU A 117 3.93 -9.95 19.45
N ARG A 118 4.06 -10.67 18.33
CA ARG A 118 5.13 -11.64 18.06
C ARG A 118 6.54 -11.05 18.07
N TYR A 119 6.75 -9.80 17.64
CA TYR A 119 8.05 -9.14 17.74
C TYR A 119 8.36 -8.75 19.17
N LEU A 120 7.39 -8.19 19.90
CA LEU A 120 7.54 -7.90 21.33
C LEU A 120 7.81 -9.19 22.12
N LEU A 121 7.06 -10.25 21.82
CA LEU A 121 7.22 -11.57 22.43
C LEU A 121 8.54 -12.22 22.04
N GLY A 122 8.97 -12.10 20.78
CA GLY A 122 10.25 -12.64 20.31
C GLY A 122 11.43 -11.94 20.97
N VAL A 123 11.36 -10.62 21.15
CA VAL A 123 12.36 -9.85 21.92
C VAL A 123 12.32 -10.23 23.40
N ALA A 124 11.13 -10.28 24.02
CA ALA A 124 10.97 -10.66 25.41
C ALA A 124 11.46 -12.09 25.69
N LEU A 125 11.15 -13.05 24.81
CA LEU A 125 11.58 -14.43 24.90
C LEU A 125 13.09 -14.57 24.63
N GLY A 126 13.63 -13.82 23.66
CA GLY A 126 15.06 -13.75 23.40
C GLY A 126 15.83 -13.24 24.62
N ILE A 127 15.33 -12.17 25.26
CA ILE A 127 15.87 -11.68 26.53
C ILE A 127 15.72 -12.74 27.62
N LEU A 128 14.53 -13.31 27.81
CA LEU A 128 14.25 -14.27 28.89
C LEU A 128 15.11 -15.55 28.78
N LEU A 129 15.35 -16.05 27.56
CA LEU A 129 16.16 -17.25 27.33
C LEU A 129 17.66 -16.99 27.50
N THR A 130 18.11 -15.76 27.26
CA THR A 130 19.53 -15.39 27.33
C THR A 130 19.92 -14.80 28.69
N LEU A 131 18.98 -14.22 29.43
CA LEU A 131 19.19 -13.68 30.78
C LEU A 131 19.76 -14.70 31.78
N PRO A 132 19.27 -15.95 31.91
CA PRO A 132 19.81 -16.91 32.88
C PRO A 132 21.25 -17.35 32.56
N LEU A 133 21.68 -17.27 31.30
CA LEU A 133 23.09 -17.52 30.94
C LEU A 133 24.04 -16.48 31.54
N LEU A 134 23.57 -15.26 31.85
CA LEU A 134 24.39 -14.26 32.56
C LEU A 134 24.54 -14.56 34.06
N PHE A 135 23.63 -15.36 34.65
CA PHE A 135 23.65 -15.68 36.08
C PHE A 135 24.25 -17.05 36.40
N VAL A 136 24.26 -17.97 35.43
CA VAL A 136 24.71 -19.37 35.61
C VAL A 136 26.06 -19.63 34.92
N ALA A 137 26.53 -18.73 34.05
CA ALA A 137 27.81 -18.91 33.38
C ALA A 137 28.98 -18.85 34.39
N PRO A 138 29.97 -19.76 34.28
CA PRO A 138 31.19 -19.65 35.06
C PRO A 138 31.96 -18.36 34.68
N PRO A 139 32.73 -17.77 35.60
CA PRO A 139 33.39 -16.47 35.40
C PRO A 139 34.33 -16.42 34.17
N ALA A 140 34.84 -17.57 33.74
CA ALA A 140 35.64 -17.70 32.52
C ALA A 140 34.83 -17.49 31.21
N LEU A 141 33.51 -17.68 31.24
CA LEU A 141 32.61 -17.60 30.08
C LEU A 141 31.64 -16.42 30.14
N GLU A 142 31.60 -15.66 31.23
CA GLU A 142 30.70 -14.51 31.41
C GLU A 142 30.78 -13.51 30.24
N ARG A 143 31.99 -13.19 29.76
CA ARG A 143 32.15 -12.29 28.61
C ARG A 143 31.54 -12.87 27.34
N VAL A 144 31.73 -14.16 27.08
CA VAL A 144 31.18 -14.85 25.90
C VAL A 144 29.65 -14.91 25.98
N ALA A 145 29.09 -15.21 27.15
CA ALA A 145 27.66 -15.19 27.39
C ALA A 145 27.06 -13.78 27.18
N ALA A 146 27.71 -12.74 27.69
CA ALA A 146 27.28 -11.35 27.48
C ALA A 146 27.30 -10.95 25.98
N PHE A 147 28.33 -11.34 25.23
CA PHE A 147 28.38 -11.10 23.77
C PHE A 147 27.30 -11.89 23.01
N LEU A 148 26.97 -13.12 23.43
CA LEU A 148 25.89 -13.89 22.83
C LEU A 148 24.51 -13.28 23.11
N VAL A 149 24.25 -12.85 24.34
CA VAL A 149 23.01 -12.15 24.71
C VAL A 149 22.87 -10.86 23.90
N LEU A 150 23.94 -10.07 23.84
CA LEU A 150 23.97 -8.82 23.08
C LEU A 150 23.81 -9.09 21.58
N GLY A 151 24.48 -10.12 21.05
CA GLY A 151 24.42 -10.51 19.64
C GLY A 151 23.05 -11.01 19.22
N VAL A 152 22.39 -11.85 20.02
CA VAL A 152 21.02 -12.32 19.77
C VAL A 152 20.02 -11.17 19.91
N GLY A 153 20.14 -10.36 20.97
CA GLY A 153 19.32 -9.16 21.14
C GLY A 153 19.45 -8.20 19.96
N MET A 154 20.69 -7.92 19.53
CA MET A 154 20.96 -7.12 18.34
C MET A 154 20.38 -7.78 17.07
N ALA A 155 20.59 -9.07 16.84
CA ALA A 155 20.04 -9.76 15.67
C ALA A 155 18.49 -9.67 15.62
N CYS A 156 17.82 -9.85 16.76
CA CYS A 156 16.37 -9.71 16.87
C CYS A 156 15.86 -8.31 16.53
N TRP A 157 16.64 -7.26 16.84
CA TRP A 157 16.29 -5.87 16.55
C TRP A 157 16.69 -5.43 15.13
N TRP A 158 17.83 -5.88 14.64
CA TRP A 158 18.39 -5.46 13.35
C TRP A 158 17.75 -6.19 12.17
N VAL A 159 17.41 -7.48 12.29
CA VAL A 159 16.80 -8.25 11.18
C VAL A 159 15.49 -7.65 10.68
N PRO A 160 14.53 -7.25 11.53
CA PRO A 160 13.32 -6.54 11.09
C PRO A 160 13.66 -5.19 10.43
N LEU A 161 14.64 -4.48 10.99
CA LEU A 161 15.05 -3.15 10.52
C LEU A 161 15.66 -3.24 9.11
N LEU A 162 16.50 -4.24 8.86
CA LEU A 162 17.08 -4.54 7.54
C LEU A 162 16.06 -4.99 6.50
N ARG A 163 14.95 -5.61 6.95
CA ARG A 163 13.83 -6.03 6.09
C ARG A 163 12.81 -4.92 5.82
N SER A 164 12.84 -3.86 6.62
CA SER A 164 11.98 -2.69 6.45
C SER A 164 12.46 -1.81 5.29
N GLY A 165 11.66 -0.82 4.95
CA GLY A 165 11.92 0.08 3.84
C GLY A 165 10.94 1.24 3.81
N ARG A 166 11.07 2.06 2.78
CA ARG A 166 10.20 3.21 2.52
C ARG A 166 9.26 2.87 1.37
N LEU A 167 7.96 2.92 1.64
CA LEU A 167 6.91 2.78 0.65
C LEU A 167 6.43 4.18 0.24
N LEU A 168 6.41 4.43 -1.06
CA LEU A 168 5.93 5.67 -1.65
C LEU A 168 4.77 5.32 -2.58
N LEU A 169 3.61 5.91 -2.31
CA LEU A 169 2.48 5.89 -3.24
C LEU A 169 2.50 7.20 -4.01
N THR A 170 2.63 7.10 -5.33
CA THR A 170 2.57 8.25 -6.23
C THR A 170 1.26 8.24 -6.99
N SER A 171 1.02 9.30 -7.76
CA SER A 171 -0.13 9.40 -8.67
C SER A 171 -0.12 8.37 -9.81
N GLU A 172 0.96 7.60 -10.00
CA GLU A 172 1.09 6.62 -11.10
C GLU A 172 1.42 5.21 -10.63
N ARG A 173 2.19 5.08 -9.55
CA ARG A 173 2.78 3.81 -9.14
C ARG A 173 2.99 3.73 -7.64
N LEU A 174 3.05 2.49 -7.18
CA LEU A 174 3.54 2.14 -5.86
C LEU A 174 5.03 1.83 -5.97
N LEU A 175 5.86 2.47 -5.14
CA LEU A 175 7.29 2.26 -5.05
C LEU A 175 7.64 1.70 -3.67
N TRP A 176 8.42 0.63 -3.64
CA TRP A 176 9.02 0.09 -2.44
C TRP A 176 10.54 0.25 -2.51
N LEU A 177 11.11 0.94 -1.53
CA LEU A 177 12.52 1.21 -1.38
C LEU A 177 13.02 0.48 -0.13
N PRO A 178 13.41 -0.80 -0.21
CA PRO A 178 13.96 -1.51 0.94
C PRO A 178 15.29 -0.87 1.37
N HIS A 179 15.61 -0.94 2.67
CA HIS A 179 16.94 -0.54 3.14
C HIS A 179 18.04 -1.44 2.55
N LEU A 180 17.71 -2.73 2.37
CA LEU A 180 18.58 -3.72 1.74
C LEU A 180 17.85 -4.39 0.57
N GLY A 181 18.42 -4.28 -0.63
CA GLY A 181 17.91 -4.92 -1.84
C GLY A 181 17.55 -3.93 -2.95
N GLU A 182 16.92 -4.45 -3.99
CA GLU A 182 16.52 -3.67 -5.16
C GLU A 182 15.16 -2.98 -4.94
N PRO A 183 15.01 -1.72 -5.37
CA PRO A 183 13.72 -1.05 -5.44
C PRO A 183 12.73 -1.84 -6.28
N GLN A 184 11.46 -1.84 -5.86
CA GLN A 184 10.36 -2.45 -6.59
C GLN A 184 9.33 -1.37 -6.95
N SER A 185 8.70 -1.50 -8.11
CA SER A 185 7.64 -0.60 -8.55
C SER A 185 6.52 -1.34 -9.24
N VAL A 186 5.27 -0.95 -8.97
CA VAL A 186 4.08 -1.47 -9.65
C VAL A 186 3.21 -0.29 -10.07
N ARG A 187 2.77 -0.28 -11.33
CA ARG A 187 1.88 0.77 -11.84
C ARG A 187 0.49 0.61 -11.26
N LEU A 188 -0.12 1.69 -10.75
CA LEU A 188 -1.44 1.61 -10.11
C LEU A 188 -2.53 1.09 -11.06
N ALA A 189 -2.47 1.50 -12.33
CA ALA A 189 -3.43 1.07 -13.35
C ALA A 189 -3.32 -0.41 -13.73
N SER A 190 -2.21 -1.08 -13.37
CA SER A 190 -1.99 -2.50 -13.67
C SER A 190 -2.47 -3.43 -12.56
N ILE A 191 -2.84 -2.89 -11.40
CA ILE A 191 -3.23 -3.66 -10.23
C ILE A 191 -4.70 -4.10 -10.39
N PRO A 192 -5.01 -5.40 -10.46
CA PRO A 192 -6.38 -5.90 -10.53
C PRO A 192 -7.11 -5.72 -9.19
N ASP A 193 -8.42 -6.00 -9.17
CA ASP A 193 -9.27 -5.78 -8.00
C ASP A 193 -8.87 -6.56 -6.74
N ASP A 194 -8.30 -7.74 -6.94
CA ASP A 194 -7.78 -8.66 -5.92
C ASP A 194 -6.24 -8.64 -5.83
N GLY A 195 -5.59 -7.75 -6.57
CA GLY A 195 -4.14 -7.69 -6.68
C GLY A 195 -3.43 -7.17 -5.43
N VAL A 196 -4.15 -6.73 -4.40
CA VAL A 196 -3.56 -6.18 -3.18
C VAL A 196 -3.87 -7.07 -1.99
N GLN A 197 -2.83 -7.62 -1.36
CA GLN A 197 -2.94 -8.53 -0.22
C GLN A 197 -2.15 -8.01 0.98
N LEU A 198 -2.77 -8.08 2.16
CA LEU A 198 -2.15 -7.71 3.43
C LEU A 198 -1.98 -8.93 4.32
N ASP A 199 -0.74 -9.30 4.62
CA ASP A 199 -0.44 -10.26 5.69
C ASP A 199 -0.41 -9.51 7.03
N ARG A 200 -1.55 -9.47 7.73
CA ARG A 200 -1.70 -8.81 9.03
C ARG A 200 -0.73 -9.33 10.08
N SER A 201 -0.32 -10.60 9.99
CA SER A 201 0.55 -11.20 11.00
C SER A 201 1.99 -10.72 10.90
N ARG A 202 2.39 -10.25 9.71
CA ARG A 202 3.75 -9.78 9.38
C ARG A 202 3.80 -8.31 9.00
N LEU A 203 2.65 -7.66 8.82
CA LEU A 203 2.52 -6.31 8.24
C LEU A 203 3.19 -6.22 6.86
N ASP A 204 3.11 -7.31 6.09
CA ASP A 204 3.62 -7.35 4.73
C ASP A 204 2.51 -6.96 3.75
N VAL A 205 2.81 -6.04 2.84
CA VAL A 205 1.94 -5.66 1.74
C VAL A 205 2.47 -6.32 0.47
N ARG A 206 1.62 -7.12 -0.16
CA ARG A 206 1.88 -7.73 -1.46
C ARG A 206 0.98 -7.09 -2.49
N VAL A 207 1.57 -6.66 -3.59
CA VAL A 207 0.86 -6.05 -4.71
C VAL A 207 1.24 -6.78 -5.99
N GLU A 208 0.22 -7.25 -6.68
CA GLU A 208 0.31 -7.91 -7.97
C GLU A 208 -0.23 -6.94 -9.03
N GLY A 209 0.55 -6.73 -10.09
CA GLY A 209 0.16 -5.95 -11.24
C GLY A 209 1.06 -6.32 -12.42
N ASP A 210 1.59 -5.31 -13.13
CA ASP A 210 2.64 -5.51 -14.13
C ASP A 210 3.90 -6.17 -13.56
N ARG A 211 4.15 -5.94 -12.26
CA ARG A 211 5.18 -6.60 -11.46
C ARG A 211 4.60 -7.08 -10.14
N ARG A 212 5.32 -7.99 -9.47
CA ARG A 212 5.05 -8.33 -8.07
C ARG A 212 5.89 -7.44 -7.17
N LEU A 213 5.24 -6.79 -6.21
CA LEU A 213 5.88 -6.01 -5.17
C LEU A 213 5.59 -6.62 -3.81
N HIS A 214 6.65 -6.93 -3.06
CA HIS A 214 6.55 -7.41 -1.68
C HIS A 214 7.24 -6.42 -0.75
N ALA A 215 6.43 -5.54 -0.17
CA ALA A 215 6.87 -4.61 0.86
C ALA A 215 6.70 -5.28 2.22
N ARG A 216 7.81 -5.38 2.98
CA ARG A 216 7.85 -6.09 4.26
C ARG A 216 7.84 -5.10 5.41
N LEU A 217 7.13 -5.46 6.49
CA LEU A 217 7.06 -4.65 7.71
C LEU A 217 6.68 -3.20 7.43
N VAL A 218 5.62 -3.00 6.65
CA VAL A 218 5.15 -1.69 6.23
C VAL A 218 4.43 -1.02 7.40
N PRO A 219 4.94 0.11 7.93
CA PRO A 219 4.22 0.89 8.93
C PRO A 219 2.92 1.39 8.32
N GLU A 220 1.82 1.37 9.08
CA GLU A 220 0.50 1.77 8.59
C GLU A 220 0.06 0.99 7.34
N ALA A 221 0.41 -0.31 7.24
CA ALA A 221 0.07 -1.15 6.09
C ALA A 221 -1.42 -1.06 5.70
N TRP A 222 -2.30 -0.99 6.70
CA TRP A 222 -3.74 -0.75 6.50
C TRP A 222 -4.07 0.56 5.78
N ARG A 223 -3.36 1.64 6.11
CA ARG A 223 -3.53 2.94 5.44
C ARG A 223 -3.05 2.86 4.01
N VAL A 224 -1.93 2.18 3.76
CA VAL A 224 -1.42 1.95 2.41
C VAL A 224 -2.45 1.19 1.58
N MET A 225 -3.03 0.13 2.13
CA MET A 225 -4.09 -0.64 1.47
C MET A 225 -5.29 0.23 1.10
N LEU A 226 -5.76 1.06 2.03
CA LEU A 226 -6.88 1.97 1.79
C LEU A 226 -6.58 2.98 0.68
N LEU A 227 -5.39 3.59 0.73
CA LEU A 227 -5.00 4.58 -0.27
C LEU A 227 -4.78 3.92 -1.64
N LEU A 228 -4.25 2.70 -1.70
CA LEU A 228 -4.15 1.93 -2.94
C LEU A 228 -5.54 1.64 -3.52
N GLU A 229 -6.48 1.20 -2.69
CA GLU A 229 -7.86 0.93 -3.10
C GLU A 229 -8.54 2.18 -3.68
N LEU A 230 -8.33 3.32 -3.03
CA LEU A 230 -8.87 4.60 -3.48
C LEU A 230 -8.21 5.10 -4.77
N HIS A 231 -6.88 5.12 -4.84
CA HIS A 231 -6.14 5.71 -5.97
C HIS A 231 -6.02 4.81 -7.20
N ARG A 232 -6.41 3.53 -7.11
CA ARG A 232 -6.51 2.64 -8.28
C ARG A 232 -7.83 2.76 -9.02
N GLN A 233 -8.84 3.41 -8.42
CA GLN A 233 -10.20 3.47 -8.96
C GLN A 233 -10.61 4.91 -9.32
N PRO A 234 -11.46 5.12 -10.33
CA PRO A 234 -12.14 6.40 -10.52
C PRO A 234 -12.95 6.77 -9.27
N PRO A 235 -13.06 8.06 -8.90
CA PRO A 235 -12.51 9.23 -9.61
C PRO A 235 -11.06 9.58 -9.24
N LEU A 236 -10.45 8.90 -8.26
CA LEU A 236 -9.14 9.27 -7.71
C LEU A 236 -7.94 8.79 -8.53
N LEU A 237 -8.16 7.88 -9.49
CA LEU A 237 -7.14 7.42 -10.42
C LEU A 237 -6.57 8.59 -11.23
N GLY A 238 -5.30 8.93 -10.97
CA GLY A 238 -4.60 10.02 -11.64
C GLY A 238 -4.97 11.43 -11.16
N ALA A 239 -5.97 11.60 -10.28
CA ALA A 239 -6.41 12.91 -9.78
C ALA A 239 -5.25 13.73 -9.17
N ALA A 240 -4.37 13.06 -8.42
CA ALA A 240 -3.20 13.70 -7.82
C ALA A 240 -2.20 14.29 -8.83
N ARG A 241 -2.21 13.89 -10.12
CA ARG A 241 -1.34 14.46 -11.16
C ARG A 241 -1.66 15.93 -11.43
N ALA A 242 -2.91 16.35 -11.24
CA ALA A 242 -3.29 17.75 -11.39
C ALA A 242 -2.55 18.64 -10.38
N GLY A 243 -2.06 18.07 -9.26
CA GLY A 243 -1.36 18.81 -8.21
C GLY A 243 -2.24 19.81 -7.45
N VAL A 244 -3.52 19.92 -7.82
CA VAL A 244 -4.49 20.81 -7.19
C VAL A 244 -5.15 20.05 -6.06
N GLN A 245 -4.91 20.50 -4.83
CA GLN A 245 -5.71 20.07 -3.69
C GLN A 245 -6.78 21.11 -3.40
N VAL A 246 -7.96 20.66 -3.00
CA VAL A 246 -9.00 21.53 -2.45
C VAL A 246 -8.54 22.05 -1.09
N GLU A 247 -7.99 23.27 -1.08
CA GLU A 247 -7.46 23.92 0.13
C GLU A 247 -8.58 24.32 1.11
N ASN A 248 -9.74 24.71 0.58
CA ASN A 248 -10.91 25.13 1.36
C ASN A 248 -11.84 23.95 1.71
N ALA A 249 -11.29 22.77 2.01
CA ALA A 249 -12.03 21.60 2.46
C ALA A 249 -11.36 21.08 3.73
N VAL A 250 -12.12 21.07 4.84
CA VAL A 250 -11.62 20.63 6.13
C VAL A 250 -12.41 19.42 6.59
N VAL A 251 -11.70 18.33 6.86
CA VAL A 251 -12.29 17.06 7.29
C VAL A 251 -11.85 16.80 8.73
N PHE A 252 -12.79 16.51 9.62
CA PHE A 252 -12.51 16.34 11.04
C PHE A 252 -13.51 15.42 11.73
N ALA A 253 -13.05 14.67 12.74
CA ALA A 253 -13.92 13.96 13.65
C ALA A 253 -14.90 14.90 14.37
N ALA A 254 -16.17 14.53 14.40
CA ALA A 254 -17.26 15.35 14.92
C ALA A 254 -18.33 14.53 15.65
N LYS A 255 -19.09 15.21 16.49
CA LYS A 255 -20.28 14.72 17.17
C LYS A 255 -21.45 15.63 16.86
N LEU A 256 -22.56 15.06 16.39
CA LEU A 256 -23.81 15.75 16.18
C LEU A 256 -24.83 15.26 17.21
N GLY A 257 -25.04 16.05 18.27
CA GLY A 257 -25.78 15.61 19.45
C GLY A 257 -25.11 14.41 20.12
N LYS A 258 -25.77 13.23 20.10
CA LYS A 258 -25.24 11.97 20.65
C LYS A 258 -24.52 11.08 19.62
N ARG A 259 -24.57 11.43 18.34
CA ARG A 259 -24.01 10.61 17.25
C ARG A 259 -22.58 11.03 16.96
N GLU A 260 -21.66 10.07 16.95
CA GLU A 260 -20.28 10.27 16.51
C GLU A 260 -20.17 10.09 14.99
N GLY A 261 -19.19 10.74 14.37
CA GLY A 261 -19.02 10.73 12.92
C GLY A 261 -17.84 11.57 12.45
N CYS A 262 -17.83 11.83 11.14
CA CYS A 262 -16.90 12.73 10.47
C CYS A 262 -17.66 13.90 9.86
N ALA A 263 -17.08 15.10 9.92
CA ALA A 263 -17.62 16.29 9.29
C ALA A 263 -16.69 16.82 8.21
N VAL A 264 -17.28 17.32 7.13
CA VAL A 264 -16.61 18.02 6.04
C VAL A 264 -17.12 19.45 6.00
N LEU A 265 -16.23 20.40 6.25
CA LEU A 265 -16.50 21.83 6.22
C LEU A 265 -16.00 22.43 4.90
N ARG A 266 -16.90 23.14 4.22
CA ARG A 266 -16.70 23.79 2.91
C ARG A 266 -17.27 25.21 2.93
N PRO A 267 -16.87 26.10 1.98
CA PRO A 267 -17.46 27.42 1.84
C PRO A 267 -18.99 27.39 1.70
N GLY A 268 -19.52 26.38 1.01
CA GLY A 268 -20.96 26.22 0.80
C GLY A 268 -21.75 25.62 1.98
N GLY A 269 -21.09 25.08 3.00
CA GLY A 269 -21.78 24.45 4.13
C GLY A 269 -20.98 23.36 4.84
N VAL A 270 -21.66 22.60 5.70
CA VAL A 270 -21.10 21.48 6.44
C VAL A 270 -21.88 20.20 6.19
N SER A 271 -21.14 19.14 5.93
CA SER A 271 -21.66 17.78 5.81
C SER A 271 -21.24 16.97 7.03
N PHE A 272 -22.16 16.22 7.63
CA PHE A 272 -21.90 15.27 8.70
C PHE A 272 -22.23 13.85 8.23
N ILE A 273 -21.29 12.93 8.43
CA ILE A 273 -21.41 11.52 8.06
C ILE A 273 -21.24 10.69 9.34
N PRO A 274 -22.24 9.88 9.73
CA PRO A 274 -22.20 9.12 10.97
C PRO A 274 -21.19 7.96 10.92
N ASP A 275 -20.58 7.64 12.07
CA ASP A 275 -19.74 6.45 12.24
C ASP A 275 -20.58 5.16 12.07
N GLY A 276 -19.91 4.04 11.73
CA GLY A 276 -20.55 2.75 11.50
C GLY A 276 -21.18 2.56 10.11
N GLN A 277 -21.04 3.57 9.23
CA GLN A 277 -21.49 3.54 7.83
C GLN A 277 -20.31 3.59 6.85
N GLU A 278 -19.12 3.17 7.29
CA GLU A 278 -17.89 3.31 6.52
C GLU A 278 -18.01 2.57 5.19
N ARG A 279 -18.46 1.31 5.22
CA ARG A 279 -18.62 0.48 4.00
C ARG A 279 -19.57 1.11 2.98
N GLN A 280 -20.70 1.67 3.43
CA GLN A 280 -21.62 2.40 2.56
C GLN A 280 -20.96 3.64 1.96
N ALA A 281 -20.17 4.38 2.75
CA ALA A 281 -19.44 5.53 2.27
C ALA A 281 -18.43 5.18 1.16
N LEU A 282 -17.62 4.13 1.34
CA LEU A 282 -16.71 3.69 0.27
C LEU A 282 -17.46 3.19 -0.95
N LEU A 283 -18.50 2.37 -0.77
CA LEU A 283 -19.32 1.89 -1.88
C LEU A 283 -19.91 3.06 -2.70
N ALA A 284 -20.32 4.14 -2.04
CA ALA A 284 -20.84 5.33 -2.72
C ALA A 284 -19.76 6.10 -3.50
N LEU A 285 -18.50 6.02 -3.08
CA LEU A 285 -17.37 6.68 -3.75
C LEU A 285 -16.86 5.88 -4.93
N THR A 286 -16.67 4.58 -4.73
CA THR A 286 -16.01 3.68 -5.70
C THR A 286 -16.98 2.93 -6.59
N GLY A 287 -18.25 2.84 -6.19
CA GLY A 287 -19.24 1.95 -6.82
C GLY A 287 -19.03 0.47 -6.52
N LYS A 288 -18.02 0.10 -5.71
CA LYS A 288 -17.68 -1.29 -5.38
C LYS A 288 -17.63 -1.51 -3.87
N ALA A 289 -18.04 -2.70 -3.44
CA ALA A 289 -17.94 -3.07 -2.03
C ALA A 289 -16.45 -3.17 -1.63
N PRO A 290 -16.01 -2.50 -0.55
CA PRO A 290 -14.60 -2.53 -0.16
C PRO A 290 -14.20 -3.93 0.32
N SER A 291 -13.02 -4.39 -0.10
CA SER A 291 -12.38 -5.61 0.43
C SER A 291 -11.87 -5.43 1.86
N LEU A 292 -11.74 -4.18 2.33
CA LEU A 292 -11.22 -3.83 3.64
C LEU A 292 -12.28 -4.02 4.74
N PRO A 293 -11.94 -4.65 5.87
CA PRO A 293 -12.89 -4.93 6.95
C PRO A 293 -13.36 -3.64 7.66
N ARG A 294 -12.45 -2.68 7.86
CA ARG A 294 -12.64 -1.38 8.52
C ARG A 294 -11.62 -0.38 7.96
N PHE A 295 -11.97 0.89 7.99
CA PHE A 295 -11.10 1.98 7.58
C PHE A 295 -11.52 3.29 8.24
N ASP A 296 -10.62 4.26 8.19
CA ASP A 296 -10.81 5.59 8.76
C ASP A 296 -11.48 6.50 7.72
N LEU A 297 -12.77 6.80 7.95
CA LEU A 297 -13.56 7.63 7.04
C LEU A 297 -12.99 9.05 6.91
N GLU A 298 -12.40 9.61 7.96
CA GLU A 298 -11.75 10.94 7.91
C GLU A 298 -10.66 10.95 6.83
N ARG A 299 -9.87 9.88 6.76
CA ARG A 299 -8.79 9.75 5.76
C ARG A 299 -9.31 9.53 4.36
N VAL A 300 -10.38 8.76 4.21
CA VAL A 300 -11.04 8.58 2.90
C VAL A 300 -11.47 9.94 2.35
N LEU A 301 -12.16 10.72 3.17
CA LEU A 301 -12.68 12.03 2.78
C LEU A 301 -11.57 13.06 2.58
N ASP A 302 -10.50 13.04 3.39
CA ASP A 302 -9.33 13.91 3.19
C ASP A 302 -8.61 13.56 1.87
N THR A 303 -8.60 12.28 1.47
CA THR A 303 -8.04 11.85 0.18
C THR A 303 -8.81 12.40 -1.01
N LEU A 304 -10.12 12.62 -0.88
CA LEU A 304 -10.92 13.24 -1.95
C LEU A 304 -10.46 14.65 -2.30
N ARG A 305 -9.71 15.34 -1.44
CA ARG A 305 -9.20 16.68 -1.71
C ARG A 305 -8.28 16.76 -2.92
N TRP A 306 -7.78 15.64 -3.43
CA TRP A 306 -7.06 15.58 -4.71
C TRP A 306 -7.96 15.75 -5.94
N LEU A 307 -9.28 15.71 -5.78
CA LEU A 307 -10.24 15.92 -6.85
C LEU A 307 -10.48 17.43 -7.09
N PRO A 308 -10.94 17.81 -8.29
CA PRO A 308 -11.51 19.14 -8.52
C PRO A 308 -12.64 19.45 -7.52
N ALA A 309 -12.83 20.73 -7.19
CA ALA A 309 -13.81 21.15 -6.17
C ALA A 309 -15.24 20.64 -6.44
N SER A 310 -15.70 20.70 -7.69
CA SER A 310 -17.03 20.20 -8.09
C SER A 310 -17.17 18.69 -7.90
N GLU A 311 -16.15 17.93 -8.27
CA GLU A 311 -16.13 16.47 -8.10
C GLU A 311 -16.01 16.06 -6.64
N PHE A 312 -15.22 16.80 -5.84
CA PHE A 312 -15.15 16.65 -4.39
C PHE A 312 -16.54 16.82 -3.77
N ASP A 313 -17.22 17.93 -4.07
CA ASP A 313 -18.53 18.25 -3.51
C ASP A 313 -19.58 17.20 -3.94
N ALA A 314 -19.56 16.75 -5.20
CA ALA A 314 -20.42 15.67 -5.69
C ALA A 314 -20.15 14.32 -4.98
N CYS A 315 -18.88 13.98 -4.75
CA CYS A 315 -18.50 12.77 -4.01
C CYS A 315 -18.97 12.82 -2.55
N VAL A 316 -18.75 13.94 -1.86
CA VAL A 316 -19.23 14.12 -0.48
C VAL A 316 -20.75 14.05 -0.43
N ALA A 317 -21.48 14.68 -1.36
CA ALA A 317 -22.94 14.62 -1.42
C ALA A 317 -23.44 13.17 -1.60
N ARG A 318 -22.82 12.37 -2.48
CA ARG A 318 -23.14 10.94 -2.64
C ARG A 318 -22.91 10.15 -1.37
N VAL A 319 -21.80 10.38 -0.67
CA VAL A 319 -21.50 9.72 0.62
C VAL A 319 -22.54 10.09 1.67
N VAL A 320 -22.86 11.38 1.82
CA VAL A 320 -23.86 11.86 2.76
C VAL A 320 -25.21 11.18 2.49
N ALA A 321 -25.65 11.14 1.23
CA ALA A 321 -26.90 10.49 0.85
C ALA A 321 -26.89 8.98 1.16
N ALA A 322 -25.81 8.26 0.83
CA ALA A 322 -25.72 6.81 1.02
C ALA A 322 -25.64 6.38 2.50
N THR A 323 -25.07 7.22 3.36
CA THR A 323 -24.86 6.94 4.79
C THR A 323 -25.99 7.44 5.69
N GLY A 324 -27.01 8.10 5.14
CA GLY A 324 -28.01 8.81 5.94
C GLY A 324 -27.40 9.95 6.76
N GLY A 325 -26.35 10.58 6.22
CA GLY A 325 -25.72 11.76 6.77
C GLY A 325 -26.61 13.01 6.63
N LEU A 326 -26.07 14.15 7.05
CA LEU A 326 -26.76 15.43 7.03
C LEU A 326 -25.89 16.49 6.37
N PHE A 327 -26.46 17.25 5.44
CA PHE A 327 -25.84 18.45 4.89
C PHE A 327 -26.65 19.68 5.33
N ARG A 328 -25.94 20.76 5.67
CA ARG A 328 -26.52 22.09 5.88
C ARG A 328 -25.70 23.10 5.11
N SER A 329 -26.39 23.98 4.39
CA SER A 329 -25.76 25.11 3.70
C SER A 329 -25.13 26.06 4.71
N ALA A 330 -24.21 26.91 4.25
CA ALA A 330 -23.63 27.97 5.07
C ALA A 330 -24.66 28.98 5.59
N GLU A 331 -25.83 29.08 4.95
CA GLU A 331 -26.94 29.95 5.38
C GLU A 331 -27.77 29.32 6.52
N GLU A 332 -27.95 28.00 6.49
CA GLU A 332 -28.69 27.24 7.51
C GLU A 332 -27.82 26.88 8.72
N ALA A 333 -26.51 26.77 8.51
CA ALA A 333 -25.55 26.41 9.54
C ALA A 333 -24.91 27.67 10.15
N ARG A 334 -24.85 27.74 11.48
CA ARG A 334 -24.27 28.90 12.17
C ARG A 334 -23.03 28.49 12.94
N HIS A 335 -21.91 29.15 12.66
CA HIS A 335 -20.72 29.00 13.49
C HIS A 335 -20.94 29.72 14.84
N VAL A 336 -20.83 28.97 15.94
CA VAL A 336 -20.97 29.53 17.29
C VAL A 336 -19.57 29.87 17.80
N PRO A 337 -19.26 31.16 18.07
CA PRO A 337 -17.98 31.55 18.62
C PRO A 337 -17.67 30.80 19.92
N GLY A 338 -16.42 30.42 20.12
CA GLY A 338 -16.00 29.62 21.27
C GLY A 338 -14.48 29.59 21.41
N PRO A 339 -13.93 28.60 22.13
CA PRO A 339 -12.50 28.35 22.16
C PRO A 339 -11.93 28.28 20.74
N PRO A 340 -10.61 28.50 20.56
CA PRO A 340 -10.00 28.45 19.24
C PRO A 340 -10.39 27.19 18.45
N ALA A 341 -10.66 27.33 17.15
CA ALA A 341 -11.17 26.24 16.29
C ALA A 341 -10.28 24.98 16.27
N TRP A 342 -8.99 25.10 16.59
CA TRP A 342 -8.06 23.96 16.73
C TRP A 342 -8.30 23.12 18.00
N MET A 343 -8.99 23.68 19.01
CA MET A 343 -9.47 22.95 20.18
C MET A 343 -10.83 22.33 19.90
N TRP A 344 -11.82 23.16 19.55
CA TRP A 344 -13.19 22.72 19.29
C TRP A 344 -13.91 23.67 18.32
N LEU A 345 -14.45 23.10 17.25
CA LEU A 345 -15.37 23.75 16.32
C LEU A 345 -16.81 23.52 16.77
N ARG A 346 -17.61 24.59 16.83
CA ARG A 346 -19.02 24.51 17.21
C ARG A 346 -19.88 25.07 16.09
N ILE A 347 -20.64 24.21 15.42
CA ILE A 347 -21.54 24.61 14.33
C ILE A 347 -22.97 24.18 14.66
N GLN A 348 -23.88 25.15 14.75
CA GLN A 348 -25.30 24.90 14.95
C GLN A 348 -25.92 24.47 13.64
N MET A 349 -26.53 23.30 13.62
CA MET A 349 -27.22 22.68 12.48
C MET A 349 -28.70 22.52 12.85
N GLY A 350 -29.49 23.58 12.69
CA GLY A 350 -30.87 23.62 13.15
C GLY A 350 -30.97 23.53 14.68
N SER A 351 -31.66 22.51 15.20
CA SER A 351 -31.81 22.26 16.63
C SER A 351 -30.65 21.50 17.27
N GLN A 352 -29.67 21.05 16.47
CA GLN A 352 -28.55 20.25 16.94
C GLN A 352 -27.23 21.02 16.87
N MET A 353 -26.31 20.69 17.78
CA MET A 353 -24.96 21.24 17.81
C MET A 353 -23.99 20.20 17.27
N LEU A 354 -23.24 20.57 16.23
CA LEU A 354 -22.08 19.84 15.75
C LEU A 354 -20.84 20.33 16.52
N LEU A 355 -20.19 19.41 17.21
CA LEU A 355 -18.96 19.63 17.95
C LEU A 355 -17.86 18.80 17.31
N GLY A 356 -16.80 19.42 16.81
CA GLY A 356 -15.70 18.66 16.22
C GLY A 356 -14.35 19.23 16.55
N ARG A 357 -13.31 18.44 16.34
CA ARG A 357 -11.93 18.84 16.63
C ARG A 357 -11.14 18.92 15.34
N VAL A 358 -10.80 20.15 14.93
CA VAL A 358 -10.00 20.37 13.72
C VAL A 358 -8.52 20.18 14.05
N ALA A 359 -7.81 19.43 13.20
CA ALA A 359 -6.36 19.28 13.33
C ALA A 359 -5.67 20.65 13.19
N LEU A 360 -4.60 20.87 13.97
CA LEU A 360 -3.87 22.15 13.97
C LEU A 360 -3.44 22.58 12.55
N ALA A 361 -3.02 21.63 11.71
CA ALA A 361 -2.62 21.88 10.34
C ALA A 361 -3.75 22.40 9.42
N GLN A 362 -5.01 22.09 9.77
CA GLN A 362 -6.19 22.54 9.02
C GLN A 362 -6.88 23.75 9.68
N ALA A 363 -6.39 24.23 10.83
CA ALA A 363 -7.03 25.32 11.56
C ALA A 363 -7.10 26.63 10.74
N ALA A 364 -6.06 26.93 9.95
CA ALA A 364 -6.05 28.08 9.06
C ALA A 364 -7.10 27.96 7.95
N ALA A 365 -7.20 26.78 7.32
CA ALA A 365 -8.22 26.50 6.31
C ALA A 365 -9.64 26.56 6.89
N ALA A 366 -9.84 26.00 8.09
CA ALA A 366 -11.14 26.06 8.77
C ALA A 366 -11.54 27.51 9.06
N LYS A 367 -10.61 28.32 9.55
CA LYS A 367 -10.84 29.75 9.77
C LYS A 367 -11.13 30.49 8.46
N ALA A 368 -10.44 30.16 7.38
CA ALA A 368 -10.67 30.76 6.07
C ALA A 368 -12.08 30.44 5.56
N VAL A 369 -12.51 29.18 5.66
CA VAL A 369 -13.86 28.74 5.26
C VAL A 369 -14.93 29.40 6.12
N LEU A 370 -14.77 29.42 7.45
CA LEU A 370 -15.76 30.04 8.34
C LEU A 370 -15.88 31.55 8.15
N LYS A 371 -14.82 32.23 7.68
CA LYS A 371 -14.88 33.67 7.34
C LYS A 371 -15.79 33.96 6.15
N THR A 372 -15.99 33.01 5.24
CA THR A 372 -16.86 33.20 4.07
C THR A 372 -18.33 32.91 4.37
N TRP A 373 -18.62 32.34 5.54
CA TRP A 373 -20.00 32.07 5.96
C TRP A 373 -20.66 33.37 6.42
N PRO A 374 -21.99 33.49 6.25
CA PRO A 374 -22.74 34.62 6.79
C PRO A 374 -22.52 34.69 8.29
N GLN A 375 -22.03 35.83 8.77
CA GLN A 375 -21.91 36.08 10.19
C GLN A 375 -23.31 36.24 10.77
N ALA A 376 -23.54 35.67 11.96
CA ALA A 376 -24.76 35.98 12.69
C ALA A 376 -24.78 37.49 12.94
N ALA A 377 -25.84 38.18 12.49
CA ALA A 377 -26.13 39.51 13.01
C ALA A 377 -26.31 39.37 14.53
N GLU A 378 -25.55 40.15 15.29
CA GLU A 378 -25.63 40.21 16.76
C GLU A 378 -27.04 40.57 17.24
#